data_AF-A0A522NDF0-F1
#
_entry.id   AF-A0A522NDF0-F1
#
_cell.length_a   1.000
_cell.length_b   1.000
_cell.length_c   1.000
_cell.angle_alpha   90.00
_cell.angle_beta   90.00
_cell.angle_gamma   90.00
#
_symmetry.space_group_name_H-M   'P 1'
#
loop_
_entity.id
_entity.type
_entity.pdbx_description
1 polymer ?
#
loop_
_entity_poly.entity_id
_entity_poly.type
_entity_poly.pdbx_seq_one_letter_code
_entity_poly.pdbx_strand_id
1 'polypeptide(L)'
;MTTMTQPHRYEIRLAAADQGWISFDIKESFLDRGDTSGFWQLIQRMVHGGCRRVQHPERYRHRLSIEGRPLHYYAVVGRKSRDLDESCLAGL
;
A
#
# COMPACT_ATOMS: atom_id res chain seq x y z
N MET A 1 -29.27 -11.18 -11.73
CA MET A 1 -27.82 -11.48 -11.64
C MET A 1 -27.14 -10.20 -11.18
N THR A 2 -26.88 -10.07 -9.87
CA THR A 2 -26.34 -8.84 -9.28
C THR A 2 -24.82 -8.98 -9.18
N THR A 3 -24.10 -8.29 -10.06
CA THR A 3 -22.67 -8.04 -9.89
C THR A 3 -22.48 -7.10 -8.70
N MET A 4 -22.07 -7.68 -7.58
CA MET A 4 -21.75 -6.95 -6.35
C MET A 4 -20.27 -6.53 -6.43
N THR A 5 -20.00 -5.43 -7.13
CA THR A 5 -18.68 -4.80 -7.13
C THR A 5 -18.46 -4.17 -5.77
N GLN A 6 -17.76 -4.88 -4.86
CA GLN A 6 -17.34 -4.30 -3.59
C GLN A 6 -16.41 -3.12 -3.87
N PRO A 7 -16.70 -1.90 -3.39
CA PRO A 7 -15.75 -0.81 -3.48
C PRO A 7 -14.55 -1.19 -2.62
N HIS A 8 -13.39 -1.28 -3.27
CA HIS A 8 -12.12 -1.43 -2.58
C HIS A 8 -11.87 -0.16 -1.77
N ARG A 9 -12.29 -0.17 -0.51
CA ARG A 9 -12.08 0.95 0.42
C ARG A 9 -10.62 0.92 0.85
N TYR A 10 -9.79 1.68 0.15
CA TYR A 10 -8.41 1.94 0.53
C TYR A 10 -8.38 3.13 1.49
N GLU A 11 -8.31 2.86 2.80
CA GLU A 11 -8.02 3.92 3.77
C GLU A 11 -6.51 3.99 3.99
N ILE A 12 -5.83 4.81 3.20
CA ILE A 12 -4.45 5.21 3.51
C ILE A 12 -4.55 6.43 4.43
N ARG A 13 -4.34 6.22 5.73
CA ARG A 13 -4.28 7.32 6.70
C ARG A 13 -2.87 7.94 6.66
N LEU A 14 -2.66 8.87 5.73
CA LEU A 14 -1.43 9.67 5.66
C LEU A 14 -1.54 10.83 6.65
N ALA A 15 -0.84 10.73 7.78
CA ALA A 15 -0.60 11.87 8.66
C ALA A 15 0.90 11.99 8.92
N ALA A 16 1.60 12.78 8.11
CA ALA A 16 2.95 13.22 8.48
C ALA A 16 3.37 14.48 7.74
N ALA A 17 3.83 15.46 8.52
CA ALA A 17 4.64 16.59 8.08
C ALA A 17 5.94 16.10 7.37
N ASP A 18 6.67 17.02 6.75
CA ASP A 18 7.99 16.73 6.17
C ASP A 18 8.88 15.96 7.15
N GLN A 19 9.58 14.93 6.67
CA GLN A 19 10.42 14.04 7.48
C GLN A 19 9.68 13.15 8.50
N GLY A 20 8.34 13.10 8.45
CA GLY A 20 7.50 12.32 9.36
C GLY A 20 7.48 10.81 9.10
N TRP A 21 6.94 10.07 10.08
CA TRP A 21 6.67 8.63 9.94
C TRP A 21 5.40 8.41 9.14
N ILE A 22 5.46 7.48 8.19
CA ILE A 22 4.31 6.97 7.45
C ILE A 22 4.13 5.50 7.81
N SER A 23 2.90 5.10 8.12
CA SER A 23 2.54 3.70 8.25
C SER A 23 1.26 3.40 7.48
N PHE A 24 1.22 2.24 6.82
CA PHE A 24 0.03 1.77 6.14
C PHE A 24 0.03 0.26 6.00
N ASP A 25 -1.17 -0.29 5.85
CA ASP A 25 -1.39 -1.69 5.54
C ASP A 25 -1.64 -1.88 4.05
N ILE A 26 -0.99 -2.86 3.45
CA ILE A 26 -1.20 -3.21 2.04
C ILE A 26 -1.50 -4.69 1.88
N LYS A 27 -2.57 -5.01 1.15
CA LYS A 27 -2.91 -6.39 0.83
C LYS A 27 -1.78 -7.00 0.00
N GLU A 28 -1.39 -8.23 0.32
CA GLU A 28 -0.29 -8.94 -0.36
C GLU A 28 -0.41 -8.93 -1.89
N SER A 29 -1.61 -9.06 -2.43
CA SER A 29 -1.84 -9.09 -3.89
C SER A 29 -1.46 -7.80 -4.62
N PHE A 30 -1.34 -6.67 -3.91
CA PHE A 30 -0.87 -5.41 -4.49
C PHE A 30 0.66 -5.27 -4.50
N LEU A 31 1.36 -6.22 -3.87
CA LEU A 31 2.81 -6.34 -3.92
C LEU A 31 3.28 -7.35 -4.98
N ASP A 32 2.35 -7.86 -5.79
CA ASP A 32 2.65 -8.74 -6.91
C ASP A 32 3.07 -7.92 -8.14
N ARG A 33 4.05 -8.42 -8.91
CA ARG A 33 4.48 -7.76 -10.17
C ARG A 33 3.40 -7.78 -11.25
N GLY A 34 2.42 -8.69 -11.15
CA GLY A 34 1.26 -8.77 -12.02
C GLY A 34 0.11 -7.83 -11.61
N ASP A 35 0.27 -7.02 -10.56
CA ASP A 35 -0.73 -6.01 -10.19
C ASP A 35 -0.89 -4.96 -11.32
N THR A 36 -2.13 -4.79 -11.79
CA THR A 36 -2.47 -3.81 -12.84
C THR A 36 -3.18 -2.57 -12.29
N SER A 37 -3.35 -2.47 -10.98
CA SER A 37 -4.05 -1.35 -10.34
C SER A 37 -3.16 -0.13 -10.10
N GLY A 38 -1.85 -0.26 -10.34
CA GLY A 38 -0.85 0.78 -10.13
C GLY A 38 -0.23 0.78 -8.72
N PHE A 39 -0.73 -0.05 -7.79
CA PHE A 39 -0.22 -0.07 -6.42
C PHE A 39 1.21 -0.60 -6.33
N TRP A 40 1.54 -1.68 -7.06
CA TRP A 40 2.92 -2.19 -7.08
C TRP A 40 3.91 -1.09 -7.50
N GLN A 41 3.58 -0.37 -8.57
CA GLN A 41 4.42 0.70 -9.13
C GLN A 41 4.53 1.88 -8.17
N LEU A 42 3.42 2.30 -7.55
CA LEU A 42 3.41 3.34 -6.52
C LEU A 42 4.30 2.97 -5.34
N ILE A 43 4.19 1.74 -4.82
CA ILE A 43 5.02 1.25 -3.71
C ILE A 43 6.50 1.26 -4.09
N GLN A 44 6.86 0.76 -5.28
CA GLN A 44 8.24 0.79 -5.76
C GLN A 44 8.76 2.23 -5.82
N ARG A 45 7.98 3.17 -6.37
CA ARG A 45 8.36 4.59 -6.44
C ARG A 45 8.48 5.23 -5.07
N MET A 46 7.60 4.91 -4.13
CA MET A 46 7.72 5.39 -2.75
C MET A 46 9.00 4.86 -2.09
N VAL A 47 9.30 3.57 -2.24
CA VAL A 47 10.53 2.95 -1.70
C VAL A 47 11.81 3.57 -2.30
N HIS A 48 11.81 3.85 -3.61
CA HIS A 48 13.01 4.31 -4.31
C HIS A 48 13.14 5.84 -4.37
N GLY A 49 12.03 6.58 -4.26
CA GLY A 49 11.97 8.01 -4.58
C GLY A 49 11.39 8.92 -3.49
N GLY A 50 10.84 8.38 -2.39
CA GLY A 50 10.17 9.20 -1.36
C GLY A 50 10.22 8.70 0.08
N CYS A 51 10.62 7.44 0.32
CA CYS A 51 10.75 6.85 1.64
C CYS A 51 12.19 6.37 1.84
N ARG A 52 12.91 7.01 2.77
CA ARG A 52 14.35 6.74 2.99
C ARG A 52 14.62 5.39 3.65
N ARG A 53 13.64 4.81 4.35
CA ARG A 53 13.77 3.52 5.03
C ARG A 53 12.38 2.94 5.26
N VAL A 54 12.05 1.85 4.57
CA VAL A 54 10.94 0.97 4.96
C VAL A 54 11.49 0.00 5.99
N GLN A 55 10.93 0.02 7.21
CA GLN A 55 11.19 -1.02 8.20
C GLN A 55 10.47 -2.29 7.75
N HIS A 56 11.16 -3.42 7.92
CA HIS A 56 10.83 -4.74 7.41
C HIS A 56 9.32 -4.99 7.35
N PRO A 57 8.71 -5.12 6.17
CA PRO A 57 7.27 -5.28 6.07
C PRO A 57 6.84 -6.60 6.71
N GLU A 58 6.06 -6.54 7.78
CA GLU A 58 5.59 -7.72 8.48
C GLU A 58 4.31 -8.24 7.83
N ARG A 59 4.34 -9.50 7.38
CA ARG A 59 3.16 -10.18 6.85
C ARG A 59 2.27 -10.64 8.00
N TYR A 60 1.00 -10.26 7.97
CA TYR A 60 0.02 -10.69 8.96
C TYR A 60 -1.33 -11.03 8.32
N ARG A 61 -2.17 -11.74 9.05
CA ARG A 61 -3.54 -12.04 8.65
C ARG A 61 -4.47 -10.93 9.13
N HIS A 62 -4.93 -10.09 8.21
CA HIS A 62 -5.83 -8.98 8.55
C HIS A 62 -7.26 -9.46 8.77
N ARG A 63 -7.76 -10.35 7.91
CA ARG A 63 -9.10 -10.94 8.02
C ARG A 63 -9.21 -12.27 7.28
N LEU A 64 -10.33 -12.95 7.48
CA LEU A 64 -10.74 -14.09 6.64
C LEU A 64 -11.65 -13.60 5.50
N SER A 65 -11.63 -14.31 4.37
CA SER A 65 -12.64 -14.17 3.32
C SER A 65 -13.98 -14.75 3.78
N ILE A 66 -15.03 -14.55 3.00
CA ILE A 66 -16.36 -15.14 3.25
C ILE A 66 -16.29 -16.68 3.27
N GLU A 67 -15.36 -17.26 2.51
CA GLU A 67 -15.09 -18.71 2.48
C GLU A 67 -14.14 -19.16 3.60
N GLY A 68 -13.79 -18.30 4.55
CA GLY A 68 -12.88 -18.61 5.65
C GLY A 68 -11.40 -18.66 5.25
N ARG A 69 -11.02 -18.25 4.04
CA ARG A 69 -9.62 -18.25 3.60
C ARG A 69 -8.86 -17.04 4.16
N PRO A 70 -7.62 -17.20 4.65
CA PRO A 70 -6.85 -16.09 5.20
C PRO A 70 -6.50 -15.06 4.11
N LEU A 71 -6.77 -13.78 4.39
CA LEU A 71 -6.33 -12.65 3.59
C LEU A 71 -5.13 -11.98 4.27
N HIS A 72 -3.98 -12.04 3.60
CA HIS A 72 -2.73 -11.53 4.12
C HIS A 72 -2.46 -10.09 3.69
N TYR A 73 -1.90 -9.33 4.61
CA TYR A 73 -1.49 -7.94 4.46
C TYR A 73 -0.06 -7.80 4.95
N TYR A 74 0.60 -6.75 4.51
CA TYR A 74 1.87 -6.30 5.03
C TYR A 74 1.66 -4.98 5.77
N ALA A 75 2.16 -4.92 7.01
CA ALA A 75 2.30 -3.66 7.72
C ALA A 75 3.60 -3.00 7.24
N VAL A 76 3.49 -1.82 6.66
CA VAL A 76 4.62 -1.04 6.15
C VAL A 76 4.78 0.18 7.03
N VAL A 77 5.99 0.37 7.57
CA VAL A 77 6.36 1.58 8.31
C VAL A 77 7.60 2.18 7.66
N GLY A 78 7.58 3.48 7.40
CA GLY A 78 8.72 4.16 6.82
C GLY A 78 8.84 5.62 7.24
N ARG A 79 9.95 6.22 6.88
CA ARG A 79 10.18 7.65 7.06
C ARG A 79 10.11 8.37 5.72
N LYS A 80 9.14 9.27 5.61
CA LYS A 80 8.91 10.11 4.43
C LYS A 80 10.08 11.09 4.30
N SER A 81 10.78 11.09 3.18
CA SER A 81 11.89 12.02 2.94
C SER A 81 11.45 13.30 2.24
N ARG A 82 10.30 13.26 1.55
CA ARG A 82 9.68 14.40 0.85
C ARG A 82 8.21 14.12 0.61
N ASP A 83 7.46 15.15 0.26
CA ASP A 83 6.09 15.01 -0.24
C ASP A 83 6.02 14.13 -1.50
N LEU A 84 4.93 13.35 -1.58
CA LEU A 84 4.55 12.66 -2.79
C LEU A 84 3.92 13.70 -3.71
N ASP A 85 4.65 14.08 -4.74
CA ASP A 85 4.21 15.02 -5.76
C ASP A 85 3.72 14.27 -7.01
N GLU A 86 3.28 15.05 -7.99
CA GLU A 86 2.70 14.53 -9.23
C GLU A 86 3.70 13.67 -10.03
N SER A 87 5.01 13.91 -9.86
CA SER A 87 6.05 13.09 -10.47
C SER A 87 6.02 11.64 -9.97
N CYS A 88 5.66 11.42 -8.69
CA CYS A 88 5.50 10.08 -8.12
C CYS A 88 4.26 9.37 -8.68
N LEU A 89 3.23 10.12 -9.06
CA LEU A 89 1.93 9.60 -9.49
C LEU A 89 1.80 9.44 -11.01
N ALA A 90 2.64 10.13 -11.80
CA ALA A 90 2.52 10.15 -13.25
C ALA A 90 2.63 8.75 -13.89
N GLY A 91 1.62 8.35 -14.66
CA GLY A 91 1.62 7.09 -15.41
C GLY A 91 1.41 5.82 -14.59
N LEU A 92 0.74 5.93 -13.43
CA LEU A 92 0.14 4.81 -12.70
C LEU A 92 -1.24 4.44 -13.26
#